data_AF-F1LGP5-F1
#
_entry.id   AF-F1LGP5-F1
#
_cell.length_a   1.000
_cell.length_b   1.000
_cell.length_c   1.000
_cell.angle_alpha   90.00
_cell.angle_beta   90.00
_cell.angle_gamma   90.00
#
_symmetry.space_group_name_H-M   'P 1'
#
loop_
_entity.id
_entity.type
_entity.pdbx_description
1 polymer ?
#
loop_
_entity_poly.entity_id
_entity_poly.type
_entity_poly.pdbx_seq_one_letter_code
_entity_poly.pdbx_strand_id
1 'polypeptide(L)'
;MLPLTMRHNDHRCLFQQMVCPIMIVVLTIALTAFSRGSFSVHLPEADMTAPEIITYYGYPVEHHTTITADGYHLVLHRIPHGNKESNTTKNRRRPVVFLQHGFVGSSAVWLMNPPSQSAGFVFADAGFDVWMGNTRGNTYSFKHNSLTRNDREYWKFT
;
A
#
# COMPACT_ATOMS: atom_id res chain seq x y z
N MET A 1 75.43 42.28 -10.38
CA MET A 1 74.81 41.94 -11.67
C MET A 1 73.69 40.94 -11.36
N LEU A 2 72.44 41.38 -11.32
CA LEU A 2 71.26 40.53 -11.11
C LEU A 2 70.26 40.89 -12.23
N PRO A 3 69.88 39.96 -13.12
CA PRO A 3 68.77 40.17 -14.02
C PRO A 3 67.49 39.57 -13.44
N LEU A 4 66.48 40.42 -13.35
CA LEU A 4 65.06 40.07 -13.25
C LEU A 4 64.64 39.22 -14.45
N THR A 5 64.19 37.99 -14.22
CA THR A 5 63.19 37.34 -15.10
C THR A 5 62.36 36.35 -14.29
N MET A 6 61.06 36.63 -14.15
CA MET A 6 59.96 35.67 -14.36
C MET A 6 58.65 36.29 -13.88
N ARG A 7 57.87 36.83 -14.83
CA ARG A 7 56.47 37.18 -14.62
C ARG A 7 55.68 36.63 -15.82
N HIS A 8 55.50 35.32 -15.87
CA HIS A 8 54.72 34.68 -16.93
C HIS A 8 53.97 33.41 -16.48
N ASN A 9 53.40 33.38 -15.26
CA ASN A 9 52.56 32.25 -14.85
C ASN A 9 51.37 32.59 -13.91
N ASP A 10 50.94 33.84 -13.81
CA ASP A 10 49.87 34.23 -12.86
C ASP A 10 48.44 33.90 -13.34
N HIS A 11 48.16 33.91 -14.64
CA HIS A 11 46.79 33.76 -15.15
C HIS A 11 46.23 32.33 -15.03
N ARG A 12 47.09 31.30 -15.14
CA ARG A 12 46.67 29.89 -14.99
C ARG A 12 46.38 29.54 -13.52
N CYS A 13 47.11 30.15 -12.59
CA CYS A 13 46.93 29.97 -11.14
C CYS A 13 45.62 30.60 -10.65
N LEU A 14 45.32 31.83 -11.10
CA LEU A 14 44.07 32.53 -10.76
C LEU A 14 42.83 31.82 -11.32
N PHE A 15 42.92 31.28 -12.55
CA PHE A 15 41.82 30.50 -13.12
C PHE A 15 41.58 29.21 -12.32
N GLN A 16 42.62 28.47 -11.97
CA GLN A 16 42.51 27.26 -11.14
C GLN A 16 41.95 27.55 -9.73
N GLN A 17 42.35 28.67 -9.11
CA GLN A 17 41.89 29.10 -7.79
C GLN A 17 40.43 29.54 -7.76
N MET A 18 39.89 30.06 -8.88
CA MET A 18 38.48 30.46 -8.97
C MET A 18 37.55 29.32 -9.42
N VAL A 19 38.01 28.40 -10.27
CA VAL A 19 37.19 27.31 -10.80
C VAL A 19 36.89 26.24 -9.73
N CYS A 20 37.84 25.97 -8.84
CA CYS A 20 37.68 24.99 -7.76
C CYS A 20 36.55 25.33 -6.75
N PRO A 21 36.48 26.54 -6.16
CA PRO A 21 35.40 26.89 -5.23
C PRO A 21 34.04 26.99 -5.93
N ILE A 22 33.99 27.42 -7.20
CA ILE A 22 32.75 27.42 -7.99
C ILE A 22 32.23 26.00 -8.19
N MET A 23 33.10 25.05 -8.55
CA MET A 23 32.74 23.64 -8.68
C MET A 23 32.25 23.03 -7.36
N ILE A 24 32.90 23.35 -6.23
CA ILE A 24 32.49 22.89 -4.90
C ILE A 24 31.12 23.45 -4.54
N VAL A 25 30.87 24.74 -4.79
CA VAL A 25 29.58 25.40 -4.53
C VAL A 25 28.47 24.81 -5.40
N VAL A 26 28.74 24.54 -6.69
CA VAL A 26 27.76 23.89 -7.57
C VAL A 26 27.46 22.47 -7.09
N LEU A 27 28.47 21.73 -6.65
CA LEU A 27 28.31 20.37 -6.14
C LEU A 27 27.52 20.34 -4.82
N THR A 28 27.75 21.29 -3.91
CA THR A 28 26.98 21.40 -2.65
C THR A 28 25.55 21.88 -2.86
N ILE A 29 25.31 22.78 -3.83
CA ILE A 29 23.96 23.17 -4.23
C ILE A 29 23.23 21.97 -4.85
N ALA A 30 23.90 21.18 -5.70
CA ALA A 30 23.31 19.98 -6.30
C ALA A 30 23.00 18.90 -5.25
N LEU A 31 23.92 18.65 -4.30
CA LEU A 31 23.72 17.71 -3.18
C LEU A 31 22.60 18.16 -2.23
N THR A 32 22.50 19.46 -1.92
CA THR A 32 21.44 19.99 -1.06
C THR A 32 20.07 20.01 -1.77
N ALA A 33 20.03 20.29 -3.07
CA ALA A 33 18.83 20.16 -3.89
C ALA A 33 18.35 18.70 -3.99
N PHE A 34 19.27 17.74 -4.11
CA PHE A 34 18.96 16.31 -4.10
C PHE A 34 18.39 15.85 -2.75
N SER A 35 18.91 16.38 -1.63
CA SER A 35 18.44 16.05 -0.28
C SER A 35 17.09 16.67 0.11
N ARG A 36 16.60 17.66 -0.64
CA ARG A 36 15.36 18.41 -0.32
C ARG A 36 14.12 17.92 -1.06
N GLY A 37 14.26 16.94 -1.94
CA GLY A 37 13.15 16.32 -2.65
C GLY A 37 12.56 15.13 -1.88
N SER A 38 12.02 15.34 -0.68
CA SER A 38 11.10 14.34 -0.11
C SER A 38 9.82 14.35 -0.94
N PHE A 39 9.80 13.60 -2.04
CA PHE A 39 8.54 13.30 -2.73
C PHE A 39 7.70 12.46 -1.76
N SER A 40 6.66 13.07 -1.19
CA SER A 40 5.60 12.30 -0.55
C SER A 40 4.90 11.52 -1.66
N VAL A 41 5.23 10.24 -1.81
CA VAL A 41 4.49 9.34 -2.71
C VAL A 41 3.15 9.09 -2.04
N HIS A 42 2.13 9.83 -2.47
CA HIS A 42 0.76 9.57 -2.07
C HIS A 42 0.28 8.30 -2.77
N LEU A 43 0.14 7.21 -2.00
CA LEU A 43 -0.44 5.97 -2.47
C LEU A 43 -1.96 6.07 -2.33
N PRO A 44 -2.73 6.02 -3.44
CA PRO A 44 -4.19 6.17 -3.37
C PRO A 44 -4.83 5.09 -2.49
N GLU A 45 -4.21 3.90 -2.38
CA GLU A 45 -4.72 2.80 -1.57
C GLU A 45 -4.68 3.08 -0.06
N ALA A 46 -3.85 4.04 0.39
CA ALA A 46 -3.71 4.36 1.81
C ALA A 46 -5.01 4.87 2.45
N ASP A 47 -5.86 5.52 1.65
CA ASP A 47 -7.14 6.08 2.08
C ASP A 47 -8.35 5.25 1.63
N MET A 48 -8.12 4.07 1.05
CA MET A 48 -9.18 3.19 0.53
C MET A 48 -9.57 2.10 1.53
N THR A 49 -10.84 1.75 1.52
CA THR A 49 -11.35 0.51 2.14
C THR A 49 -10.95 -0.72 1.32
N ALA A 50 -11.01 -1.91 1.93
CA ALA A 50 -10.71 -3.16 1.23
C ALA A 50 -11.53 -3.36 -0.06
N PRO A 51 -12.86 -3.11 -0.10
CA PRO A 51 -13.62 -3.18 -1.35
C PRO A 51 -13.19 -2.16 -2.41
N GLU A 52 -12.79 -0.96 -1.99
CA GLU A 52 -12.27 0.06 -2.91
C GLU A 52 -10.92 -0.35 -3.49
N ILE A 53 -10.01 -0.94 -2.69
CA ILE A 53 -8.74 -1.49 -3.18
C ILE A 53 -8.99 -2.60 -4.21
N ILE A 54 -9.94 -3.52 -3.95
CA ILE A 54 -10.29 -4.61 -4.89
C ILE A 54 -10.78 -4.03 -6.21
N THR A 55 -11.70 -3.06 -6.14
CA THR A 55 -12.28 -2.40 -7.33
C THR A 55 -11.24 -1.57 -8.08
N TYR A 56 -10.34 -0.88 -7.35
CA TYR A 56 -9.26 -0.08 -7.90
C TYR A 56 -8.32 -0.91 -8.79
N TYR A 57 -8.00 -2.14 -8.37
CA TYR A 57 -7.23 -3.09 -9.18
C TYR A 57 -8.06 -3.86 -10.25
N GLY A 58 -9.33 -3.50 -10.43
CA GLY A 58 -10.20 -4.04 -11.47
C GLY A 58 -10.80 -5.42 -11.19
N TYR A 59 -10.74 -5.89 -9.95
CA TYR A 59 -11.34 -7.18 -9.57
C TYR A 59 -12.82 -6.99 -9.19
N PRO A 60 -13.68 -7.97 -9.45
CA PRO A 60 -15.04 -7.97 -8.92
C PRO A 60 -15.00 -8.08 -7.39
N VAL A 61 -15.91 -7.38 -6.72
CA VAL A 61 -16.05 -7.45 -5.27
C VAL A 61 -17.50 -7.66 -4.87
N GLU A 62 -17.71 -8.54 -3.91
CA GLU A 62 -18.96 -8.67 -3.18
C GLU A 62 -18.70 -8.47 -1.69
N HIS A 63 -19.68 -7.97 -0.96
CA HIS A 63 -19.66 -7.92 0.51
C HIS A 63 -20.88 -8.66 1.05
N HIS A 64 -20.66 -9.48 2.06
CA HIS A 64 -21.68 -10.31 2.68
C HIS A 64 -21.69 -10.04 4.17
N THR A 65 -22.87 -9.86 4.76
CA THR A 65 -22.99 -9.70 6.22
C THR A 65 -23.62 -10.96 6.81
N THR A 66 -22.97 -11.52 7.83
CA THR A 66 -23.48 -12.66 8.59
C THR A 66 -23.72 -12.25 10.03
N ILE A 67 -24.78 -12.77 10.64
CA ILE A 67 -25.11 -12.49 12.04
C ILE A 67 -24.74 -13.74 12.85
N THR A 68 -23.83 -13.57 13.79
CA THR A 68 -23.43 -14.63 14.74
C THR A 68 -24.55 -14.92 15.73
N ALA A 69 -24.53 -16.12 16.34
CA ALA A 69 -25.55 -16.54 17.29
C ALA A 69 -25.68 -15.59 18.49
N ASP A 70 -24.58 -14.95 18.89
CA ASP A 70 -24.52 -13.98 19.97
C ASP A 70 -24.76 -12.53 19.52
N GLY A 71 -25.02 -12.29 18.23
CA GLY A 71 -25.57 -11.03 17.72
C GLY A 71 -24.60 -10.08 17.04
N TYR A 72 -23.32 -10.44 16.88
CA TYR A 72 -22.35 -9.64 16.09
C TYR A 72 -22.58 -9.80 14.60
N HIS A 73 -22.46 -8.69 13.88
CA HIS A 73 -22.55 -8.64 12.43
C HIS A 73 -21.13 -8.71 11.86
N LEU A 74 -20.80 -9.81 11.20
CA LEU A 74 -19.51 -10.02 10.56
C LEU A 74 -19.61 -9.76 9.07
N VAL A 75 -18.79 -8.85 8.58
CA VAL A 75 -18.67 -8.53 7.15
C VAL A 75 -17.60 -9.41 6.52
N LEU A 76 -17.94 -10.11 5.44
CA LEU A 76 -17.00 -10.84 4.61
C LEU A 76 -16.85 -10.12 3.28
N HIS A 77 -15.61 -9.96 2.82
CA HIS A 77 -15.33 -9.48 1.47
C HIS A 77 -15.01 -10.67 0.57
N ARG A 78 -15.48 -10.65 -0.67
CA ARG A 78 -15.30 -11.75 -1.61
C ARG A 78 -14.82 -11.24 -2.96
N ILE A 79 -13.83 -11.91 -3.52
CA ILE A 79 -13.41 -11.78 -4.91
C ILE A 79 -13.84 -13.07 -5.62
N PRO A 80 -14.98 -13.07 -6.35
CA PRO A 80 -15.52 -14.29 -6.95
C PRO A 80 -14.64 -14.85 -8.08
N HIS A 81 -13.82 -13.99 -8.71
CA HIS A 81 -12.88 -14.38 -9.75
C HIS A 81 -11.81 -13.32 -10.04
N GLY A 82 -10.75 -13.71 -10.76
CA GLY A 82 -9.70 -12.81 -11.28
C GLY A 82 -10.20 -11.79 -12.31
N ASN A 83 -9.45 -10.69 -12.48
CA ASN A 83 -9.85 -9.54 -13.29
C ASN A 83 -9.70 -9.72 -14.82
N LYS A 84 -8.90 -10.70 -15.26
CA LYS A 84 -8.67 -11.02 -16.69
C LYS A 84 -9.55 -12.16 -17.20
N GLU A 85 -10.55 -12.56 -16.42
CA GLU A 85 -11.33 -13.75 -16.74
C GLU A 85 -12.35 -13.49 -17.87
N SER A 86 -12.41 -14.40 -18.86
CA SER A 86 -13.30 -14.27 -20.03
C SER A 86 -14.73 -14.71 -19.71
N ASN A 87 -15.70 -14.19 -20.47
CA ASN A 87 -17.12 -14.56 -20.32
C ASN A 87 -17.39 -16.08 -20.40
N THR A 88 -16.52 -16.84 -21.06
CA THR A 88 -16.63 -18.31 -21.21
C THR A 88 -16.42 -19.08 -19.91
N THR A 89 -15.77 -18.50 -18.89
CA THR A 89 -15.49 -19.19 -17.63
C THR A 89 -16.31 -18.66 -16.45
N LYS A 90 -17.22 -17.69 -16.67
CA LYS A 90 -18.14 -17.16 -15.64
C LYS A 90 -18.84 -18.25 -14.82
N ASN A 91 -19.32 -19.30 -15.48
CA ASN A 91 -20.08 -20.39 -14.86
C ASN A 91 -19.23 -21.57 -14.33
N ARG A 92 -17.90 -21.42 -14.27
CA ARG A 92 -17.02 -22.49 -13.73
C ARG A 92 -17.23 -22.63 -12.22
N ARG A 93 -17.35 -23.87 -11.72
CA ARG A 93 -17.22 -24.13 -10.27
C ARG A 93 -15.77 -23.87 -9.87
N ARG A 94 -15.57 -22.98 -8.90
CA ARG A 94 -14.25 -22.58 -8.39
C ARG A 94 -14.05 -23.17 -6.99
N PRO A 95 -12.87 -23.69 -6.66
CA PRO A 95 -12.55 -24.03 -5.28
C PRO A 95 -12.55 -22.77 -4.43
N VAL A 96 -13.10 -22.86 -3.23
CA VAL A 96 -13.16 -21.75 -2.28
C VAL A 96 -11.87 -21.70 -1.46
N VAL A 97 -11.32 -20.50 -1.27
CA VAL A 97 -10.30 -20.22 -0.28
C VAL A 97 -10.82 -19.18 0.71
N PHE A 98 -10.62 -19.42 2.00
CA PHE A 98 -11.01 -18.50 3.06
C PHE A 98 -9.76 -17.96 3.75
N LEU A 99 -9.59 -16.64 3.73
CA LEU A 99 -8.44 -15.93 4.26
C LEU A 99 -8.84 -15.17 5.54
N GLN A 100 -8.28 -15.59 6.67
CA GLN A 100 -8.58 -15.01 7.98
C GLN A 100 -7.40 -14.20 8.50
N HIS A 101 -7.60 -12.90 8.71
CA HIS A 101 -6.55 -12.03 9.26
C HIS A 101 -6.18 -12.42 10.71
N GLY A 102 -4.97 -12.01 11.12
CA GLY A 102 -4.47 -12.19 12.49
C GLY A 102 -4.85 -11.08 13.47
N PHE A 103 -4.06 -10.94 14.54
CA PHE A 103 -4.25 -9.94 15.59
C PHE A 103 -4.19 -8.50 15.06
N VAL A 104 -5.13 -7.65 15.49
CA VAL A 104 -5.24 -6.23 15.09
C VAL A 104 -5.18 -6.06 13.56
N GLY A 105 -6.00 -6.85 12.87
CA GLY A 105 -6.08 -6.86 11.41
C GLY A 105 -7.50 -6.69 10.88
N SER A 106 -7.59 -6.68 9.55
CA SER A 106 -8.84 -6.78 8.81
C SER A 106 -8.60 -7.53 7.51
N SER A 107 -9.66 -7.83 6.77
CA SER A 107 -9.58 -8.37 5.41
C SER A 107 -8.61 -7.63 4.48
N ALA A 108 -8.32 -6.34 4.73
CA ALA A 108 -7.39 -5.55 3.92
C ALA A 108 -5.97 -6.14 3.85
N VAL A 109 -5.52 -6.90 4.85
CA VAL A 109 -4.14 -7.44 4.90
C VAL A 109 -3.82 -8.33 3.69
N TRP A 110 -4.82 -8.89 3.03
CA TRP A 110 -4.66 -9.74 1.85
C TRP A 110 -4.55 -8.97 0.54
N LEU A 111 -4.59 -7.64 0.61
CA LEU A 111 -4.74 -6.71 -0.51
C LEU A 111 -3.71 -5.55 -0.50
N MET A 112 -2.87 -5.44 0.53
CA MET A 112 -2.03 -4.25 0.77
C MET A 112 -0.84 -4.10 -0.19
N ASN A 113 -0.51 -5.13 -0.97
CA ASN A 113 0.53 -5.10 -1.99
C ASN A 113 -0.08 -5.07 -3.41
N PRO A 114 0.73 -4.80 -4.45
CA PRO A 114 0.27 -4.97 -5.83
C PRO A 114 -0.34 -6.37 -6.09
N PRO A 115 -1.23 -6.52 -7.10
CA PRO A 115 -1.95 -7.78 -7.34
C PRO A 115 -1.09 -9.04 -7.43
N SER A 116 0.13 -8.95 -7.97
CA SER A 116 1.06 -10.08 -8.08
C SER A 116 1.67 -10.55 -6.75
N GLN A 117 1.49 -9.80 -5.65
CA GLN A 117 2.11 -10.05 -4.34
C GLN A 117 1.10 -10.10 -3.19
N SER A 118 -0.19 -9.98 -3.50
CA SER A 118 -1.27 -9.96 -2.53
C SER A 118 -2.09 -11.24 -2.65
N ALA A 119 -2.16 -12.02 -1.56
CA ALA A 119 -2.78 -13.34 -1.59
C ALA A 119 -4.22 -13.34 -2.14
N GLY A 120 -5.01 -12.31 -1.83
CA GLY A 120 -6.38 -12.19 -2.32
C GLY A 120 -6.45 -12.17 -3.85
N PHE A 121 -5.56 -11.42 -4.49
CA PHE A 121 -5.50 -11.31 -5.94
C PHE A 121 -4.82 -12.53 -6.59
N VAL A 122 -3.73 -13.02 -6.00
CA VAL A 122 -3.02 -14.21 -6.50
C VAL A 122 -3.93 -15.44 -6.54
N PHE A 123 -4.75 -15.67 -5.51
CA PHE A 123 -5.71 -16.78 -5.52
C PHE A 123 -6.85 -16.56 -6.53
N ALA A 124 -7.38 -15.34 -6.65
CA ALA A 124 -8.43 -15.02 -7.60
C ALA A 124 -7.97 -15.27 -9.05
N ASP A 125 -6.75 -14.85 -9.38
CA ASP A 125 -6.15 -15.07 -10.71
C ASP A 125 -5.77 -16.53 -10.96
N ALA A 126 -5.47 -17.30 -9.90
CA ALA A 126 -5.32 -18.75 -9.98
C ALA A 126 -6.66 -19.50 -10.11
N GLY A 127 -7.80 -18.78 -10.15
CA GLY A 127 -9.12 -19.32 -10.43
C GLY A 127 -9.86 -19.86 -9.20
N PHE A 128 -9.50 -19.38 -8.00
CA PHE A 128 -10.24 -19.63 -6.76
C PHE A 128 -11.36 -18.61 -6.57
N ASP A 129 -12.38 -19.00 -5.80
CA ASP A 129 -13.35 -18.09 -5.21
C ASP A 129 -12.84 -17.66 -3.83
N VAL A 130 -12.44 -16.39 -3.71
CA VAL A 130 -11.68 -15.90 -2.55
C VAL A 130 -12.62 -15.20 -1.58
N TRP A 131 -12.65 -15.69 -0.34
CA TRP A 131 -13.38 -15.08 0.76
C TRP A 131 -12.41 -14.57 1.82
N MET A 132 -12.64 -13.36 2.32
CA MET A 132 -11.83 -12.72 3.34
C MET A 132 -12.70 -12.38 4.54
N GLY A 133 -12.43 -13.03 5.66
CA GLY A 133 -13.15 -12.86 6.91
C GLY A 133 -12.73 -11.59 7.65
N ASN A 134 -13.66 -11.00 8.38
CA ASN A 134 -13.39 -9.98 9.38
C ASN A 134 -13.89 -10.46 10.74
N THR A 135 -13.08 -10.25 11.78
CA THR A 135 -13.48 -10.58 13.16
C THR A 135 -14.32 -9.46 13.77
N ARG A 136 -15.22 -9.83 14.68
CA ARG A 136 -15.97 -8.89 15.52
C ARG A 136 -15.06 -7.81 16.12
N GLY A 137 -15.54 -6.57 16.16
CA GLY A 137 -14.85 -5.42 16.71
C GLY A 137 -13.84 -4.74 15.78
N ASN A 138 -13.48 -5.33 14.63
CA ASN A 138 -12.60 -4.67 13.67
C ASN A 138 -13.32 -3.58 12.85
N THR A 139 -12.58 -2.88 11.99
CA THR A 139 -13.07 -1.78 11.13
C THR A 139 -14.36 -2.08 10.38
N TYR A 140 -14.56 -3.32 9.94
CA TYR A 140 -15.71 -3.70 9.11
C TYR A 140 -16.83 -4.38 9.92
N SER A 141 -16.49 -5.08 11.01
CA SER A 141 -17.43 -5.92 11.76
C SER A 141 -17.71 -5.40 13.17
N PHE A 142 -18.12 -4.13 13.26
CA PHE A 142 -18.34 -3.44 14.53
C PHE A 142 -19.82 -3.38 14.99
N LYS A 143 -20.77 -3.85 14.16
CA LYS A 143 -22.21 -3.80 14.49
C LYS A 143 -22.64 -4.99 15.34
N HIS A 144 -23.66 -4.78 16.16
CA HIS A 144 -24.31 -5.79 17.00
C HIS A 144 -25.81 -5.54 17.06
N ASN A 145 -26.62 -6.58 17.28
CA ASN A 145 -28.09 -6.46 17.32
C ASN A 145 -28.61 -5.46 18.37
N SER A 146 -27.97 -5.42 19.55
CA SER A 146 -28.43 -4.67 20.71
C SER A 146 -27.36 -3.85 21.43
N LEU A 147 -26.08 -4.01 21.06
CA LEU A 147 -24.95 -3.42 21.77
C LEU A 147 -24.20 -2.45 20.85
N THR A 148 -23.52 -1.49 21.45
CA THR A 148 -22.64 -0.54 20.79
C THR A 148 -21.21 -0.70 21.27
N ARG A 149 -20.24 -0.16 20.52
CA ARG A 149 -18.82 -0.17 20.94
C ARG A 149 -18.54 0.58 22.24
N ASN A 150 -19.49 1.37 22.75
CA ASN A 150 -19.35 2.05 24.04
C ASN A 150 -19.77 1.15 25.22
N ASP A 151 -20.50 0.06 24.95
CA ASP A 151 -20.95 -0.87 25.97
C ASP A 151 -19.82 -1.83 26.34
N ARG A 152 -19.55 -2.00 27.64
CA ARG A 152 -18.52 -2.94 28.10
C ARG A 152 -18.81 -4.38 27.66
N GLU A 153 -20.07 -4.78 27.65
CA GLU A 153 -20.49 -6.13 27.24
C GLU A 153 -20.23 -6.40 25.75
N TYR A 154 -20.15 -5.37 24.90
CA TYR A 154 -19.76 -5.53 23.49
C TYR A 154 -18.33 -6.07 23.34
N TRP A 155 -17.44 -5.79 24.29
CA TRP A 155 -16.04 -6.22 24.20
C TRP A 155 -15.76 -7.52 24.95
N LYS A 156 -16.80 -8.15 25.51
CA LYS A 156 -16.70 -9.33 26.37
C LYS A 156 -17.01 -10.61 25.57
N PHE A 157 -16.20 -10.90 24.57
CA PHE A 157 -16.24 -12.16 23.82
C PHE A 157 -15.22 -13.16 24.39
N THR A 158 -15.55 -14.45 24.34
CA THR A 158 -14.71 -15.59 24.77
C THR A 158 -14.61 -16.62 23.67
#